data_AF-A0A351ZZ93-F1
#
_entry.id   AF-A0A351ZZ93-F1
#
_cell.length_a   1.000
_cell.length_b   1.000
_cell.length_c   1.000
_cell.angle_alpha   90.00
_cell.angle_beta   90.00
_cell.angle_gamma   90.00
#
_symmetry.space_group_name_H-M   'P 1'
#
loop_
_entity.id
_entity.type
_entity.pdbx_description
1 polymer ?
#
loop_
_entity_poly.entity_id
_entity_poly.type
_entity_poly.pdbx_seq_one_letter_code
_entity_poly.pdbx_strand_id
1 'polypeptide(L)' 'GAIVEVNCETDFVGRNEEFVAFANAICDAVLATPYASEDELWNASHDGKTLANLRDEILAKFSEKIGLRRYARVV' A
#
# COMPACT_ATOMS: atom_id res chain seq x y z
N GLY A 1 3.09 -14.47 -8.19
CA GLY A 1 2.75 -13.93 -6.85
C GLY A 1 3.37 -12.57 -6.66
N ALA A 2 2.96 -11.84 -5.62
CA ALA A 2 3.58 -10.58 -5.22
C ALA A 2 3.82 -10.57 -3.71
N ILE A 3 4.83 -9.83 -3.29
CA ILE A 3 5.17 -9.61 -1.90
C ILE A 3 5.34 -8.09 -1.72
N VAL A 4 4.70 -7.54 -0.70
CA VAL A 4 4.80 -6.12 -0.33
C VAL A 4 5.18 -6.01 1.15
N GLU A 5 6.04 -5.05 1.47
CA GLU A 5 6.37 -4.68 2.85
C GLU A 5 5.90 -3.24 3.11
N VAL A 6 4.84 -3.12 3.92
CA VAL A 6 4.26 -1.85 4.35
C VAL A 6 4.53 -1.68 5.83
N ASN A 7 5.12 -0.55 6.21
CA ASN A 7 5.50 -0.26 7.58
C ASN A 7 4.49 0.69 8.25
N CYS A 8 4.27 0.49 9.54
CA CYS A 8 3.61 1.38 10.48
C CYS A 8 4.46 1.49 11.76
N GLU A 9 4.07 2.35 12.72
CA GLU A 9 4.86 2.56 13.94
C GLU A 9 4.45 1.61 15.07
N THR A 10 3.14 1.34 15.21
CA THR A 10 2.62 0.48 16.28
C THR A 10 2.00 -0.82 15.77
N ASP A 11 1.98 -1.85 16.62
CA ASP A 11 1.34 -3.13 16.31
C ASP A 11 -0.19 -3.03 16.27
N PHE A 12 -0.77 -2.03 16.96
CA PHE A 12 -2.19 -1.71 16.89
C PHE A 12 -2.62 -1.33 15.47
N VAL A 13 -1.84 -0.49 14.77
CA VAL A 13 -2.10 -0.13 13.37
C VAL A 13 -1.84 -1.32 12.45
N GLY A 14 -0.75 -2.06 12.65
CA GLY A 14 -0.39 -3.20 11.80
C GLY A 14 -1.42 -4.35 11.80
N ARG A 15 -2.26 -4.42 12.84
CA ARG A 15 -3.36 -5.40 12.96
C ARG A 15 -4.73 -4.83 12.57
N ASN A 16 -4.81 -3.54 12.25
CA ASN A 16 -6.06 -2.89 11.87
C ASN A 16 -6.51 -3.34 10.47
N GLU A 17 -7.79 -3.67 10.32
CA GLU A 17 -8.36 -4.18 9.06
C GLU A 17 -8.20 -3.20 7.88
N GLU A 18 -8.26 -1.90 8.13
CA GLU A 18 -8.09 -0.89 7.07
C GLU A 18 -6.64 -0.77 6.62
N PHE A 19 -5.69 -0.89 7.54
CA PHE A 19 -4.26 -0.95 7.19
C PHE A 19 -3.95 -2.22 6.40
N VAL A 20 -4.51 -3.37 6.80
CA VAL A 20 -4.39 -4.63 6.07
C VAL A 20 -5.02 -4.52 4.68
N ALA A 21 -6.20 -3.92 4.56
CA ALA A 21 -6.86 -3.67 3.28
C ALA A 21 -6.02 -2.76 2.37
N PHE A 22 -5.41 -1.72 2.92
CA PHE A 22 -4.48 -0.86 2.18
C PHE A 22 -3.25 -1.63 1.67
N ALA A 23 -2.63 -2.48 2.51
CA ALA A 23 -1.52 -3.31 2.08
C ALA A 23 -1.92 -4.30 0.97
N ASN A 24 -3.13 -4.88 1.06
CA ASN A 24 -3.69 -5.73 0.01
C ASN A 24 -3.93 -4.96 -1.30
N ALA A 25 -4.44 -3.73 -1.23
CA ALA A 25 -4.63 -2.88 -2.41
C ALA A 25 -3.31 -2.62 -3.16
N ILE A 26 -2.21 -2.39 -2.42
CA ILE A 26 -0.87 -2.28 -3.03
C ILE A 26 -0.47 -3.61 -3.68
N CYS A 27 -0.67 -4.74 -2.99
CA CYS A 27 -0.34 -6.06 -3.50
C CYS A 27 -1.10 -6.38 -4.81
N ASP A 28 -2.39 -6.08 -4.86
CA ASP A 28 -3.26 -6.28 -6.03
C ASP A 28 -2.80 -5.42 -7.21
N ALA A 29 -2.42 -4.16 -6.96
CA ALA A 29 -1.86 -3.30 -8.00
C ALA A 29 -0.56 -3.90 -8.59
N VAL A 30 0.37 -4.33 -7.73
CA VAL A 30 1.64 -4.95 -8.14
C VAL A 30 1.40 -6.25 -8.95
N LEU A 31 0.37 -7.02 -8.60
CA LEU A 31 -0.03 -8.22 -9.36
C LEU A 31 -0.61 -7.86 -10.73
N ALA A 32 -1.48 -6.86 -10.78
CA ALA A 32 -2.18 -6.46 -12.00
C ALA A 32 -1.21 -5.92 -13.07
N THR A 33 -0.28 -5.04 -12.68
CA THR A 33 0.58 -4.31 -13.62
C THR A 33 2.05 -4.36 -13.19
N PRO A 34 2.99 -4.63 -14.10
CA PRO A 34 4.41 -4.50 -13.81
C PRO A 34 4.83 -3.03 -13.89
N TYR A 35 4.66 -2.29 -12.79
CA TYR A 35 5.11 -0.89 -12.69
C TYR A 35 6.63 -0.79 -12.78
N ALA A 36 7.14 0.20 -13.53
CA ALA A 36 8.57 0.42 -13.73
C ALA A 36 9.22 1.24 -12.61
N SER A 37 8.41 1.92 -11.79
CA SER A 37 8.86 2.74 -10.67
C SER A 37 7.84 2.74 -9.53
N GLU A 38 8.29 3.14 -8.34
CA GLU A 38 7.42 3.34 -7.19
C GLU A 38 6.42 4.50 -7.41
N ASP A 39 6.82 5.56 -8.11
CA ASP A 39 5.93 6.68 -8.43
C ASP A 39 4.75 6.25 -9.32
N GLU A 40 4.99 5.37 -10.29
CA GLU A 40 3.91 4.79 -11.10
C GLU A 40 2.95 3.94 -10.26
N LEU A 41 3.48 3.15 -9.32
CA LEU A 41 2.68 2.36 -8.40
C LEU A 41 1.82 3.26 -7.52
N TRP A 42 2.36 4.34 -6.96
CA TRP A 42 1.58 5.27 -6.13
C TRP A 42 0.44 5.96 -6.87
N ASN A 43 0.58 6.14 -8.19
CA ASN A 43 -0.46 6.68 -9.06
C ASN A 43 -1.43 5.62 -9.59
N ALA A 44 -1.22 4.34 -9.28
CA ALA A 44 -2.13 3.26 -9.65
C ALA A 44 -3.52 3.50 -9.05
N SER A 45 -4.55 3.29 -9.87
CA SER A 45 -5.93 3.36 -9.42
C SER A 45 -6.37 2.05 -8.76
N HIS A 46 -7.02 2.17 -7.61
CA HIS A 46 -7.70 1.12 -6.89
C HIS A 46 -9.06 1.66 -6.43
N ASP A 47 -10.16 1.04 -6.88
CA ASP A 47 -11.54 1.43 -6.57
C ASP A 47 -11.84 2.95 -6.73
N GLY A 48 -11.31 3.55 -7.80
CA GLY A 48 -11.56 4.96 -8.13
C GLY A 48 -10.71 5.98 -7.34
N LYS A 49 -9.78 5.52 -6.50
CA LYS A 49 -8.76 6.36 -5.83
C LYS A 49 -7.36 5.94 -6.25
N THR A 50 -6.36 6.78 -6.01
CA THR A 50 -4.95 6.37 -6.15
C THR A 50 -4.44 5.70 -4.88
N LEU A 51 -3.45 4.83 -4.98
CA LEU A 51 -2.78 4.27 -3.79
C LEU A 51 -2.18 5.36 -2.90
N ALA A 52 -1.70 6.46 -3.49
CA ALA A 52 -1.24 7.63 -2.74
C ALA A 52 -2.36 8.24 -1.89
N ASN A 53 -3.57 8.40 -2.44
CA ASN A 53 -4.70 8.94 -1.68
C ASN A 53 -5.13 7.99 -0.55
N LEU A 54 -5.14 6.68 -0.79
CA LEU A 54 -5.42 5.70 0.26
C LEU A 54 -4.38 5.78 1.39
N ARG A 55 -3.10 5.91 1.06
CA ARG A 55 -2.04 6.10 2.06
C ARG A 55 -2.29 7.35 2.91
N ASP A 56 -2.63 8.46 2.28
CA ASP A 56 -2.85 9.74 2.96
C ASP A 56 -4.10 9.69 3.87
N GLU A 57 -5.15 8.98 3.47
CA GLU A 57 -6.34 8.72 4.29
C GLU A 57 -6.00 7.91 5.54
N ILE A 58 -5.24 6.82 5.38
CA ILE A 58 -4.80 5.98 6.48
C ILE A 58 -3.87 6.78 7.42
N LEU A 59 -2.92 7.54 6.88
CA LEU A 59 -2.02 8.41 7.66
C LEU A 59 -2.80 9.45 8.46
N ALA A 60 -3.78 10.12 7.85
CA ALA A 60 -4.62 11.10 8.54
C ALA A 60 -5.46 10.47 9.66
N LYS A 61 -5.88 9.21 9.49
CA LYS A 61 -6.68 8.48 10.47
C LYS A 61 -5.88 8.03 11.69
N PHE A 62 -4.70 7.44 11.47
CA PHE A 62 -3.89 6.89 12.55
C PHE A 62 -2.88 7.89 13.12
N SER A 63 -2.60 8.97 12.39
CA SER A 63 -1.57 9.95 12.76
C SER A 63 -0.19 9.33 12.99
N GLU A 64 0.10 8.22 12.29
CA GLU A 64 1.37 7.50 12.31
C GLU A 64 2.03 7.52 10.92
N LYS A 65 3.37 7.45 10.87
CA LYS A 65 4.07 7.31 9.60
C LYS A 65 3.78 5.94 8.98
N ILE A 66 3.23 5.97 7.77
CA ILE A 66 2.91 4.78 6.98
C ILE A 66 3.60 4.87 5.63
N GLY A 67 4.22 3.77 5.20
CA GLY A 67 4.95 3.76 3.94
C GLY A 67 5.25 2.38 3.39
N LEU A 68 5.32 2.31 2.07
CA LEU A 68 5.82 1.15 1.34
C LEU A 68 7.35 1.15 1.43
N ARG A 69 7.95 0.08 1.97
CA ARG A 69 9.41 -0.05 2.06
C ARG A 69 10.00 -0.78 0.86
N ARG A 70 9.31 -1.82 0.39
CA ARG A 70 9.69 -2.59 -0.80
C ARG A 70 8.51 -3.40 -1.29
N TYR A 71 8.55 -3.73 -2.57
CA TYR A 71 7.67 -4.70 -3.18
C TYR A 71 8.44 -5.55 -4.18
N ALA A 72 7.96 -6.75 -4.44
CA ALA A 72 8.50 -7.65 -5.43
C ALA A 72 7.38 -8.41 -6.11
N ARG A 73 7.46 -8.52 -7.43
CA ARG A 73 6.63 -9.41 -8.22
C ARG A 73 7.43 -10.69 -8.48
N VAL A 74 6.90 -11.81 -8.00
CA VAL A 74 7.49 -13.15 -8.17
C VAL A 74 6.73 -13.83 -9.31
N VAL A 75 7.33 -13.85 -10.49
CA VAL A 75 6.82 -14.57 -11.67
C VAL A 75 7.45 -15.95 -11.78
#